data_AF-A0A0M2JXK7-F1
#
_entry.id   AF-A0A0M2JXK7-F1
#
_cell.length_a   1.000
_cell.length_b   1.000
_cell.length_c   1.000
_cell.angle_alpha   90.00
_cell.angle_beta   90.00
_cell.angle_gamma   90.00
#
_symmetry.space_group_name_H-M   'P 1'
#
loop_
_entity.id
_entity.type
_entity.pdbx_description
1 polymer ?
#
loop_
_entity_poly.entity_id
_entity_poly.type
_entity_poly.pdbx_seq_one_letter_code
_entity_poly.pdbx_strand_id
1 'polypeptide(L)'
;MKLRRMLVDGRIEMQALAADGIWQAAEWTPGVLLAHASGDERLFLGELFAMGILPGRSGVETGHWLRPGDQLTLTIDQIGETNHPIVTS
;
A
#
# COMPACT_ATOMS: atom_id res chain seq x y z
N MET A 1 0.34 6.36 0.16
CA MET A 1 0.55 6.26 1.62
C MET A 1 2.04 6.37 1.86
N LYS A 2 2.50 7.25 2.77
CA LYS A 2 3.92 7.31 3.15
C LYS A 2 4.10 6.59 4.48
N LEU A 3 5.04 5.66 4.53
CA LEU A 3 5.42 4.90 5.70
C LEU A 3 6.88 5.21 6.03
N ARG A 4 7.21 5.21 7.31
CA ARG A 4 8.60 5.24 7.78
C ARG A 4 8.80 4.26 8.91
N ARG A 5 10.00 3.71 8.99
CA ARG A 5 10.47 2.98 10.17
C ARG A 5 11.19 3.92 11.13
N MET A 6 10.97 3.75 12.42
CA MET A 6 11.69 4.43 13.49
C MET A 6 12.20 3.40 14.48
N LEU A 7 13.34 3.67 15.10
CA LEU A 7 13.81 2.90 16.26
C LEU A 7 13.33 3.63 17.52
N VAL A 8 12.52 2.96 18.33
CA VAL A 8 11.99 3.46 19.61
C VAL A 8 12.29 2.40 20.67
N ASP A 9 13.05 2.73 21.70
CA ASP A 9 13.47 1.80 22.77
C ASP A 9 14.03 0.46 22.26
N GLY A 10 14.81 0.52 21.17
CA GLY A 10 15.42 -0.66 20.53
C GLY A 10 14.46 -1.49 19.68
N ARG A 11 13.20 -1.07 19.52
CA ARG A 11 12.20 -1.71 18.66
C ARG A 11 12.00 -0.92 17.38
N ILE A 12 11.77 -1.63 16.28
CA ILE A 12 11.35 -1.00 15.03
C ILE A 12 9.85 -0.76 15.13
N GLU A 13 9.47 0.52 15.11
CA GLU A 13 8.08 0.94 14.97
C GLU A 13 7.85 1.51 13.57
N MET A 14 6.63 1.35 13.08
CA MET A 14 6.20 1.94 11.83
C MET A 14 5.23 3.08 12.07
N GLN A 15 5.47 4.17 11.35
CA GLN A 15 4.57 5.31 11.33
C GLN A 15 4.06 5.54 9.91
N ALA A 16 2.79 5.97 9.83
CA ALA A 16 2.16 6.43 8.61
C ALA A 16 2.00 7.95 8.65
N LEU A 17 2.18 8.59 7.50
CA LEU A 17 1.89 10.01 7.36
C LEU A 17 0.37 10.18 7.20
N ALA A 18 -0.27 10.82 8.18
CA ALA A 18 -1.68 11.14 8.14
C ALA A 18 -1.97 12.33 7.20
N ALA A 19 -3.26 12.58 6.94
CA ALA A 19 -3.70 13.62 6.00
C ALA A 19 -3.33 15.04 6.44
N ASP A 20 -3.16 15.26 7.75
CA ASP A 20 -2.68 16.51 8.35
C ASP A 20 -1.16 16.71 8.22
N GLY A 21 -0.45 15.77 7.61
CA GLY A 21 1.01 15.81 7.46
C GLY A 21 1.77 15.40 8.72
N ILE A 22 1.08 14.88 9.75
CA ILE A 22 1.70 14.39 10.97
C ILE A 22 1.95 12.89 10.86
N TRP A 23 3.14 12.47 11.30
CA TRP A 23 3.47 11.06 11.40
C TRP A 23 2.85 10.46 12.67
N GLN A 24 2.08 9.40 12.49
CA GLN A 24 1.38 8.71 13.58
C GLN A 24 1.71 7.22 13.52
N ALA A 25 1.53 6.49 14.64
CA ALA A 25 1.70 5.04 14.63
C ALA A 25 0.80 4.42 13.55
N ALA A 26 1.37 3.54 12.73
CA ALA A 26 0.61 2.88 11.69
C ALA A 26 -0.27 1.79 12.32
N GLU A 27 -1.59 1.93 12.19
CA GLU A 27 -2.56 0.90 12.63
C GLU A 27 -2.35 -0.39 11.83
N TRP A 28 -2.11 -0.27 10.53
CA TRP A 28 -1.89 -1.38 9.61
C TRP A 28 -0.43 -1.44 9.17
N THR A 29 0.31 -2.41 9.71
CA THR A 29 1.71 -2.68 9.34
C THR A 29 1.82 -4.01 8.59
N PRO A 30 2.90 -4.23 7.80
CA PRO A 30 3.16 -5.53 7.19
C PRO A 30 3.19 -6.67 8.21
N GLY A 31 3.72 -6.42 9.42
CA GLY A 31 3.74 -7.42 10.49
C GLY A 31 2.34 -7.83 10.96
N VAL A 32 1.44 -6.87 11.15
CA VAL A 32 0.03 -7.13 11.49
C VAL A 32 -0.67 -7.90 10.37
N LEU A 33 -0.46 -7.50 9.11
CA LEU A 33 -1.04 -8.16 7.95
C LEU A 33 -0.57 -9.62 7.82
N LEU A 34 0.72 -9.88 7.97
CA LEU A 34 1.27 -11.23 7.90
C LEU A 34 0.80 -12.09 9.07
N ALA A 35 0.77 -11.55 10.29
CA ALA A 35 0.26 -12.27 11.46
C ALA A 35 -1.20 -12.69 11.26
N HIS A 36 -2.04 -11.79 10.73
CA HIS A 36 -3.42 -12.09 10.40
C HIS A 36 -3.54 -13.15 9.30
N ALA A 37 -2.85 -12.97 8.16
CA ALA A 37 -2.91 -13.91 7.03
C ALA A 37 -2.41 -15.31 7.40
N SER A 38 -1.40 -15.40 8.27
CA SER A 38 -0.83 -16.67 8.72
C SER A 38 -1.67 -17.44 9.75
N GLY A 39 -2.77 -16.83 10.24
CA GLY A 39 -3.59 -17.41 11.32
C GLY A 39 -4.28 -18.71 10.92
N ASP A 40 -4.80 -18.75 9.70
CA ASP A 40 -5.60 -19.88 9.18
C ASP A 40 -4.95 -20.56 7.97
N GLU A 41 -3.97 -19.91 7.32
CA GLU A 41 -3.29 -20.43 6.14
C GLU A 41 -1.76 -20.35 6.28
N ARG A 42 -1.06 -21.31 5.66
CA ARG A 42 0.41 -21.31 5.63
C ARG A 42 0.90 -20.32 4.59
N LEU A 43 1.75 -19.39 5.02
CA LEU A 43 2.46 -18.50 4.10
C LEU A 43 3.65 -19.21 3.43
N PHE A 44 3.85 -18.97 2.15
CA PHE A 44 4.96 -19.50 1.36
C PHE A 44 5.95 -18.40 0.96
N LEU A 45 7.21 -18.80 0.79
CA LEU A 45 8.25 -17.88 0.35
C LEU A 45 7.96 -17.38 -1.07
N GLY A 46 8.13 -16.07 -1.27
CA GLY A 46 7.90 -15.43 -2.57
C GLY A 46 6.44 -15.03 -2.82
N GLU A 47 5.52 -15.31 -1.89
CA GLU A 47 4.15 -14.79 -1.97
C GLU A 47 4.13 -13.26 -1.92
N LEU A 48 3.19 -12.68 -2.68
CA LEU A 48 3.01 -11.25 -2.77
C LEU A 48 1.73 -10.83 -2.04
N PHE A 49 1.87 -9.89 -1.11
CA PHE A 49 0.75 -9.32 -0.37
C PHE A 49 0.48 -7.88 -0.81
N ALA A 50 -0.75 -7.62 -1.23
CA ALA A 50 -1.22 -6.27 -1.47
C ALA A 50 -1.82 -5.70 -0.17
N MET A 51 -1.25 -4.60 0.35
CA MET A 51 -1.68 -3.99 1.61
C MET A 51 -2.90 -3.05 1.48
N GLY A 52 -3.64 -3.18 0.38
CA GLY A 52 -4.79 -2.32 0.07
C GLY A 52 -4.43 -0.95 -0.51
N ILE A 53 -5.48 -0.15 -0.74
CA ILE A 53 -5.41 1.22 -1.27
C ILE A 53 -5.96 2.20 -0.24
N LEU A 54 -5.49 3.46 -0.29
CA LEU A 54 -6.09 4.52 0.53
C LEU A 54 -7.53 4.80 0.08
N PRO A 55 -8.42 5.20 0.99
CA PRO A 55 -9.79 5.61 0.65
C PRO A 55 -9.83 6.74 -0.39
N GLY A 56 -10.89 6.75 -1.20
CA GLY A 56 -11.16 7.78 -2.20
C GLY A 56 -10.21 7.75 -3.40
N ARG A 57 -9.55 6.62 -3.65
CA ARG A 57 -8.55 6.49 -4.73
C ARG A 57 -8.99 5.57 -5.86
N SER A 58 -9.97 4.71 -5.63
CA SER A 58 -10.43 3.80 -6.68
C SER A 58 -11.33 4.52 -7.69
N GLY A 59 -11.41 3.97 -8.90
CA GLY A 59 -12.33 4.49 -9.92
C GLY A 59 -13.79 4.40 -9.49
N VAL A 60 -14.16 3.38 -8.71
CA VAL A 60 -15.53 3.23 -8.17
C VAL A 60 -15.86 4.33 -7.16
N GLU A 61 -14.92 4.74 -6.31
CA GLU A 61 -15.14 5.80 -5.33
C GLU A 61 -15.13 7.20 -5.96
N THR A 62 -14.29 7.40 -6.98
CA THR A 62 -14.09 8.73 -7.60
C THR A 62 -14.95 8.96 -8.84
N GLY A 63 -15.61 7.93 -9.37
CA GLY A 63 -16.32 7.97 -10.65
C GLY A 63 -15.41 7.98 -11.89
N HIS A 64 -14.09 7.91 -11.71
CA HIS A 64 -13.10 7.96 -12.78
C HIS A 64 -12.65 6.53 -13.16
N TRP A 65 -13.43 5.88 -14.01
CA TRP A 65 -13.09 4.55 -14.54
C TRP A 65 -12.01 4.63 -15.61
N LEU A 66 -11.12 3.63 -15.60
CA LEU A 66 -10.10 3.44 -16.62
C LEU A 66 -10.74 3.21 -17.99
N ARG A 67 -10.14 3.78 -19.03
CA ARG A 67 -10.55 3.65 -20.43
C ARG A 67 -9.36 3.25 -21.30
N PRO A 68 -9.60 2.56 -22.43
CA PRO A 68 -8.55 2.33 -23.41
C PRO A 68 -7.90 3.64 -23.87
N GLY A 69 -6.57 3.65 -23.94
CA GLY A 69 -5.77 4.84 -24.22
C GLY A 69 -5.25 5.56 -22.98
N ASP A 70 -5.78 5.26 -21.78
CA ASP A 70 -5.25 5.81 -20.54
C ASP A 70 -3.86 5.24 -20.21
N GLN A 71 -3.05 6.05 -19.52
CA GLN A 71 -1.81 5.61 -18.88
C GLN A 71 -2.02 5.56 -17.36
N LEU A 72 -1.88 4.37 -16.78
CA LEU A 72 -1.94 4.19 -15.33
C LEU A 72 -0.52 4.15 -14.75
N THR A 73 -0.20 5.13 -13.92
CA THR A 73 1.08 5.20 -13.19
C THR A 73 0.87 4.87 -11.72
N LEU A 74 1.66 3.94 -11.20
CA LEU A 74 1.68 3.60 -9.77
C LEU A 74 3.09 3.86 -9.22
N THR A 75 3.17 4.71 -8.20
CA THR A 75 4.44 5.14 -7.62
C THR A 75 4.45 4.88 -6.12
N ILE A 76 5.54 4.30 -5.63
CA ILE A 76 5.85 4.24 -4.20
C ILE A 76 7.16 4.98 -3.97
N ASP A 77 7.09 6.03 -3.16
CA ASP A 77 8.25 6.84 -2.78
C ASP A 77 9.38 5.94 -2.24
N GLN A 78 10.59 6.17 -2.72
CA GLN A 78 11.81 5.39 -2.41
C GLN A 78 11.83 3.93 -2.89
N ILE A 79 10.80 3.43 -3.58
CA ILE A 79 10.80 2.09 -4.19
C ILE A 79 10.88 2.19 -5.71
N GLY A 80 9.99 2.98 -6.32
CA GLY A 80 9.97 3.15 -7.77
C GLY A 80 8.58 3.44 -8.32
N GLU A 81 8.50 3.37 -9.64
CA GLU A 81 7.31 3.63 -10.43
C GLU A 81 7.09 2.52 -11.46
N THR A 82 5.83 2.20 -11.72
CA THR A 82 5.41 1.35 -12.84
C THR A 82 4.34 2.06 -13.67
N ASN A 83 4.40 1.85 -14.99
CA ASN A 83 3.54 2.49 -15.97
C ASN A 83 2.83 1.43 -16.81
N HIS A 84 1.50 1.50 -16.87
CA HIS A 84 0.66 0.51 -17.52
C HIS A 84 -0.27 1.19 -18.55
N PRO A 85 -0.06 0.96 -19.86
CA PRO A 85 -1.04 1.35 -20.86
C PRO A 85 -2.32 0.54 -20.70
N ILE A 86 -3.45 1.24 -20.67
CA ILE A 86 -4.76 0.60 -20.70
C ILE A 86 -5.14 0.38 -22.16
N VAL A 87 -5.23 -0.89 -22.54
CA VAL A 87 -5.61 -1.32 -23.88
C VAL A 87 -6.92 -2.11 -23.81
N THR A 88 -7.64 -2.20 -24.92
CA THR A 88 -8.73 -3.16 -25.04
C THR A 88 -8.16 -4.58 -25.15
N SER A 89 -8.77 -5.53 -24.46
CA SER A 89 -8.51 -6.96 -24.63
C SER A 89 -8.92 -7.48 -26.01
#